data_AF-A0A258V753-F1
#
_entry.id   AF-A0A258V753-F1
#
_cell.length_a   1.000
_cell.length_b   1.000
_cell.length_c   1.000
_cell.angle_alpha   90.00
_cell.angle_beta   90.00
_cell.angle_gamma   90.00
#
_symmetry.space_group_name_H-M   'P 1'
#
loop_
_entity.id
_entity.type
_entity.pdbx_description
1 polymer ?
#
loop_
_entity_poly.entity_id
_entity_poly.type
_entity_poly.pdbx_seq_one_letter_code
_entity_poly.pdbx_strand_id
1 'polypeptide(L)'
;MNGQQARGISASSRISTILLQVCAAPDCDHFPTFASPNESEWSDLVGRAISKRVTFVLDRAIAKSQTFSGQSIVLPKTCRDAIEEQRRRIKMSSFGHMIALIEAVQFLKSHGIEPIALKGVRLAFKDYPDLQLRALRDLDLLVPAEQAERAQSAMIAGDQYAVAP
;
A
#
# COMPACT_ATOMS: atom_id res chain seq x y z
N MET A 1 -45.12 -22.00 -3.24
CA MET A 1 -44.26 -22.44 -4.36
C MET A 1 -43.58 -21.19 -4.91
N ASN A 2 -42.48 -20.77 -4.29
CA ASN A 2 -41.08 -21.09 -4.63
C ASN A 2 -40.66 -20.58 -6.02
N GLY A 3 -39.92 -19.47 -5.99
CA GLY A 3 -39.24 -18.89 -7.14
C GLY A 3 -38.22 -17.83 -6.71
N GLN A 4 -37.48 -18.06 -5.62
CA GLN A 4 -36.26 -17.28 -5.33
C GLN A 4 -35.23 -17.62 -6.43
N GLN A 5 -35.18 -16.81 -7.48
CA GLN A 5 -34.04 -16.77 -8.38
C GLN A 5 -32.83 -16.31 -7.56
N ALA A 6 -31.96 -17.26 -7.21
CA ALA A 6 -30.63 -16.96 -6.72
C ALA A 6 -29.92 -16.12 -7.78
N ARG A 7 -29.81 -14.81 -7.56
CA ARG A 7 -28.99 -13.92 -8.39
C ARG A 7 -27.55 -14.39 -8.23
N GLY A 8 -27.05 -15.14 -9.21
CA GLY A 8 -25.65 -15.52 -9.27
C GLY A 8 -24.78 -14.27 -9.14
N ILE A 9 -23.88 -14.25 -8.16
CA ILE A 9 -22.91 -13.19 -7.99
C ILE A 9 -22.04 -13.19 -9.26
N SER A 10 -22.02 -12.08 -10.00
CA SER A 10 -21.16 -11.97 -11.19
C SER A 10 -19.69 -12.15 -10.80
N ALA A 11 -18.86 -12.66 -11.71
CA ALA A 11 -17.43 -12.87 -11.43
C ALA A 11 -16.75 -11.58 -10.90
N SER A 12 -17.05 -10.42 -11.50
CA SER A 12 -16.58 -9.12 -11.00
C SER A 12 -17.05 -8.80 -9.57
N SER A 13 -18.28 -9.15 -9.21
CA SER A 13 -18.79 -8.97 -7.85
C SER A 13 -18.12 -9.93 -6.87
N ARG A 14 -17.78 -11.16 -7.29
CA ARG A 14 -17.04 -12.14 -6.49
C ARG A 14 -15.63 -11.64 -6.18
N ILE A 15 -14.87 -11.19 -7.17
CA ILE A 15 -13.50 -10.69 -6.97
C ILE A 15 -13.46 -9.51 -6.00
N SER A 16 -14.40 -8.57 -6.12
CA SER A 16 -14.51 -7.46 -5.16
C SER A 16 -14.77 -7.96 -3.73
N THR A 17 -15.64 -8.96 -3.57
CA THR A 17 -15.90 -9.56 -2.25
C THR A 17 -14.65 -10.21 -1.66
N ILE A 18 -13.88 -10.97 -2.46
CA ILE A 18 -12.61 -11.56 -2.02
C ILE A 18 -11.66 -10.47 -1.52
N LEU A 19 -11.51 -9.38 -2.30
CA LEU A 19 -10.61 -8.29 -1.93
C LEU A 19 -11.05 -7.59 -0.64
N LEU A 20 -12.34 -7.38 -0.45
CA LEU A 20 -12.90 -6.80 0.78
C LEU A 20 -12.67 -7.71 1.99
N GLN A 21 -12.87 -9.02 1.85
CA GLN A 21 -12.61 -9.99 2.92
C GLN A 21 -11.14 -10.00 3.35
N VAL A 22 -10.24 -10.01 2.36
CA VAL A 22 -8.79 -9.92 2.58
C VAL A 22 -8.42 -8.61 3.28
N CYS A 23 -9.01 -7.48 2.89
CA CYS A 23 -8.73 -6.19 3.54
C CYS A 23 -9.29 -6.11 4.96
N ALA A 24 -10.44 -6.73 5.22
CA ALA A 24 -11.08 -6.72 6.54
C ALA A 24 -10.35 -7.61 7.55
N ALA A 25 -9.75 -8.71 7.09
CA ALA A 25 -9.13 -9.70 7.97
C ALA A 25 -7.86 -10.32 7.32
N PRO A 26 -6.79 -9.55 7.09
CA PRO A 26 -5.64 -10.00 6.28
C PRO A 26 -4.82 -11.14 6.90
N ASP A 27 -4.96 -11.36 8.21
CA ASP A 27 -4.27 -12.42 8.94
C ASP A 27 -5.14 -13.67 9.20
N CYS A 28 -6.35 -13.73 8.63
CA CYS A 28 -7.20 -14.93 8.68
C CYS A 28 -6.83 -15.94 7.59
N ASP A 29 -7.32 -17.18 7.75
CA ASP A 29 -7.23 -18.20 6.72
C ASP A 29 -8.27 -17.94 5.60
N HIS A 30 -7.78 -17.56 4.43
CA HIS A 30 -8.57 -17.34 3.22
C HIS A 30 -8.34 -18.45 2.19
N PHE A 31 -7.70 -19.57 2.56
CA PHE A 31 -7.37 -20.65 1.64
C PHE A 31 -8.58 -21.14 0.81
N PRO A 32 -9.79 -21.36 1.38
CA PRO A 32 -10.94 -21.80 0.59
C PRO A 32 -11.32 -20.79 -0.51
N THR A 33 -11.14 -19.51 -0.22
CA THR A 33 -11.42 -18.40 -1.13
C THR A 33 -10.40 -18.35 -2.27
N PHE A 34 -9.13 -18.64 -1.98
CA PHE A 34 -8.02 -18.62 -2.95
C PHE A 34 -7.86 -19.92 -3.76
N ALA A 35 -8.39 -21.05 -3.30
CA ALA A 35 -8.35 -22.31 -4.05
C ALA A 35 -9.33 -22.34 -5.24
N SER A 36 -10.25 -21.37 -5.28
CA SER A 36 -11.40 -21.34 -6.18
C SER A 36 -11.32 -20.42 -7.42
N PRO A 37 -10.38 -19.46 -7.58
CA PRO A 37 -10.26 -18.64 -8.79
C PRO A 37 -9.54 -19.35 -9.94
N ASN A 38 -10.03 -19.17 -11.17
CA ASN A 38 -9.28 -19.54 -12.38
C ASN A 38 -8.21 -18.47 -12.75
N GLU A 39 -7.45 -18.69 -13.82
CA GLU A 39 -6.37 -17.78 -14.23
C GLU A 39 -6.84 -16.35 -14.54
N SER A 40 -7.97 -16.18 -15.24
CA SER A 40 -8.54 -14.86 -15.54
C SER A 40 -9.03 -14.16 -14.27
N GLU A 41 -9.60 -14.91 -13.33
CA GLU A 41 -10.06 -14.39 -12.04
C GLU A 41 -8.89 -13.97 -11.15
N TRP A 42 -7.78 -14.72 -11.15
CA TRP A 42 -6.53 -14.32 -10.50
C TRP A 42 -5.95 -13.04 -11.09
N SER A 43 -5.96 -12.91 -12.41
CA SER A 43 -5.51 -11.69 -13.09
C SER A 43 -6.35 -10.47 -12.71
N ASP A 44 -7.69 -10.59 -12.66
CA ASP A 44 -8.57 -9.52 -12.21
C ASP A 44 -8.36 -9.19 -10.73
N LEU A 45 -8.22 -10.19 -9.87
CA LEU A 45 -7.97 -9.99 -8.43
C LEU A 45 -6.66 -9.22 -8.19
N VAL A 46 -5.57 -9.65 -8.81
CA VAL A 46 -4.26 -8.98 -8.66
C VAL A 46 -4.31 -7.59 -9.30
N GLY A 47 -4.88 -7.44 -10.49
CA GLY A 47 -5.05 -6.15 -11.15
C GLY A 47 -5.82 -5.15 -10.29
N ARG A 48 -6.91 -5.59 -9.65
CA ARG A 48 -7.67 -4.76 -8.71
C ARG A 48 -6.88 -4.44 -7.46
N ALA A 49 -6.20 -5.42 -6.86
CA ALA A 49 -5.37 -5.20 -5.68
C ALA A 49 -4.28 -4.15 -5.94
N ILE A 50 -3.64 -4.19 -7.12
CA ILE A 50 -2.69 -3.18 -7.59
C ILE A 50 -3.37 -1.81 -7.73
N SER A 51 -4.50 -1.75 -8.46
CA SER A 51 -5.21 -0.48 -8.69
C SER A 51 -5.66 0.19 -7.38
N LYS A 52 -6.01 -0.61 -6.37
CA LYS A 52 -6.49 -0.16 -5.05
C LYS A 52 -5.37 -0.07 -4.03
N ARG A 53 -4.12 -0.36 -4.42
CA ARG A 53 -2.92 -0.30 -3.58
C ARG A 53 -3.00 -1.21 -2.33
N VAL A 54 -3.65 -2.35 -2.47
CA VAL A 54 -3.76 -3.38 -1.43
C VAL A 54 -3.05 -4.67 -1.84
N THR A 55 -2.15 -4.61 -2.84
CA THR A 55 -1.38 -5.76 -3.34
C THR A 55 -0.68 -6.53 -2.24
N PHE A 56 -0.03 -5.84 -1.30
CA PHE A 56 0.71 -6.52 -0.23
C PHE A 56 -0.18 -7.00 0.92
N VAL A 57 -1.39 -6.46 1.03
CA VAL A 57 -2.42 -7.04 1.90
C VAL A 57 -2.86 -8.39 1.33
N LEU A 58 -3.05 -8.45 0.00
CA LEU A 58 -3.34 -9.70 -0.71
C LEU A 58 -2.18 -10.70 -0.63
N ASP A 59 -0.95 -10.26 -0.90
CA ASP A 59 0.26 -11.09 -0.81
C ASP A 59 0.44 -11.68 0.60
N ARG A 60 0.25 -10.86 1.63
CA ARG A 60 0.27 -11.30 3.03
C ARG A 60 -0.83 -12.32 3.33
N ALA A 61 -2.06 -12.07 2.88
CA ALA A 61 -3.17 -12.98 3.10
C ALA A 61 -2.95 -14.35 2.42
N ILE A 62 -2.34 -14.36 1.23
CA ILE A 62 -1.93 -15.60 0.54
C ILE A 62 -0.90 -16.35 1.39
N ALA A 63 0.18 -15.68 1.81
CA ALA A 63 1.23 -16.30 2.62
C ALA A 63 0.70 -16.85 3.95
N LYS A 64 -0.19 -16.11 4.61
CA LYS A 64 -0.86 -16.55 5.84
C LYS A 64 -1.75 -17.76 5.60
N SER A 65 -2.57 -17.74 4.56
CA SER A 65 -3.46 -18.87 4.22
C SER A 65 -2.67 -20.14 3.89
N GLN A 66 -1.52 -20.02 3.21
CA GLN A 66 -0.62 -21.16 2.99
C GLN A 66 -0.04 -21.70 4.31
N THR A 67 0.30 -20.81 5.23
CA THR A 67 0.80 -21.18 6.57
C THR A 67 -0.28 -21.89 7.41
N PHE A 68 -1.51 -21.39 7.41
CA PHE A 68 -2.63 -21.98 8.18
C PHE A 68 -3.07 -23.33 7.64
N SER A 69 -3.27 -23.42 6.32
CA SER A 69 -3.77 -24.66 5.68
C SER A 69 -2.69 -25.73 5.50
N GLY A 70 -1.41 -25.35 5.53
CA GLY A 70 -0.30 -26.20 5.13
C GLY A 70 -0.27 -26.53 3.63
N GLN A 71 -1.15 -25.90 2.84
CA GLN A 71 -1.30 -26.15 1.41
C GLN A 71 -0.76 -24.99 0.59
N SER A 72 -0.21 -25.29 -0.59
CA SER A 72 0.34 -24.27 -1.48
C SER A 72 -0.74 -23.69 -2.39
N ILE A 73 -0.93 -22.37 -2.34
CA ILE A 73 -1.74 -21.62 -3.30
C ILE A 73 -0.88 -21.37 -4.55
N VAL A 74 -1.28 -21.94 -5.68
CA VAL A 74 -0.57 -21.80 -6.94
C VAL A 74 -1.06 -20.57 -7.69
N LEU A 75 -0.32 -19.46 -7.56
CA LEU A 75 -0.57 -18.26 -8.35
C LEU A 75 -0.07 -18.45 -9.79
N PRO A 76 -0.84 -18.02 -10.81
CA PRO A 76 -0.34 -17.90 -12.18
C PRO A 76 0.95 -17.08 -12.23
N LYS A 77 1.89 -17.47 -13.09
CA LYS A 77 3.21 -16.83 -13.18
C LYS A 77 3.11 -15.33 -13.40
N THR A 78 2.24 -14.90 -14.31
CA THR A 78 1.99 -13.48 -14.62
C THR A 78 1.54 -12.67 -13.40
N CYS A 79 0.71 -13.27 -12.54
CA CYS A 79 0.24 -12.64 -11.30
C CYS A 79 1.37 -12.52 -10.27
N ARG A 80 2.18 -13.57 -10.13
CA ARG A 80 3.36 -13.57 -9.25
C ARG A 80 4.38 -12.51 -9.68
N ASP A 81 4.71 -12.48 -10.96
CA ASP A 81 5.64 -11.52 -11.54
C ASP A 81 5.14 -10.07 -11.34
N ALA A 82 3.83 -9.84 -11.47
CA ALA A 82 3.22 -8.54 -11.22
C ALA A 82 3.35 -8.09 -9.74
N ILE A 83 3.14 -9.00 -8.78
CA ILE A 83 3.32 -8.72 -7.35
C ILE A 83 4.78 -8.38 -7.04
N GLU A 84 5.73 -9.17 -7.56
CA GLU A 84 7.17 -8.92 -7.36
C GLU A 84 7.63 -7.58 -7.96
N GLU A 85 7.11 -7.22 -9.14
CA GLU A 85 7.40 -5.91 -9.73
C GLU A 85 6.86 -4.76 -8.88
N GLN A 86 5.65 -4.90 -8.29
CA GLN A 86 5.16 -3.90 -7.33
C GLN A 86 6.04 -3.80 -6.09
N ARG A 87 6.51 -4.94 -5.56
CA ARG A 87 7.45 -5.00 -4.43
C ARG A 87 8.71 -4.21 -4.73
N ARG A 88 9.32 -4.44 -5.89
CA ARG A 88 10.51 -3.73 -6.34
C ARG A 88 10.27 -2.22 -6.43
N ARG A 89 9.16 -1.79 -7.05
CA ARG A 89 8.80 -0.37 -7.18
C ARG A 89 8.62 0.31 -5.84
N ILE A 90 7.89 -0.31 -4.93
CA ILE A 90 7.60 0.28 -3.61
C ILE A 90 8.86 0.33 -2.75
N LYS A 91 9.72 -0.69 -2.81
CA LYS A 91 11.03 -0.65 -2.12
C LYS A 91 11.89 0.52 -2.62
N MET A 92 11.97 0.72 -3.95
CA MET A 92 12.73 1.84 -4.52
C MET A 92 12.12 3.20 -4.15
N SER A 93 10.80 3.34 -4.26
CA SER A 93 10.10 4.58 -3.92
C SER A 93 10.22 4.93 -2.44
N SER A 94 10.08 3.96 -1.53
CA SER A 94 10.29 4.17 -0.09
C SER A 94 11.71 4.63 0.23
N PHE A 95 12.72 4.14 -0.50
CA PHE A 95 14.09 4.64 -0.35
C PHE A 95 14.23 6.10 -0.78
N GLY A 96 13.64 6.47 -1.93
CA GLY A 96 13.59 7.87 -2.37
C GLY A 96 12.88 8.79 -1.37
N HIS A 97 11.75 8.34 -0.81
CA HIS A 97 11.04 9.09 0.23
C HIS A 97 11.85 9.26 1.51
N MET A 98 12.67 8.27 1.91
CA MET A 98 13.57 8.43 3.06
C MET A 98 14.64 9.48 2.81
N ILE A 99 15.25 9.50 1.62
CA ILE A 99 16.23 10.52 1.24
C ILE A 99 15.58 11.91 1.26
N ALA A 100 14.46 12.07 0.56
CA ALA A 100 13.73 13.34 0.50
C ALA A 100 13.31 13.83 1.89
N LEU A 101 12.94 12.93 2.80
CA LEU A 101 12.62 13.29 4.18
C LEU A 101 13.85 13.85 4.92
N ILE A 102 14.99 13.18 4.81
CA ILE A 102 16.23 13.61 5.47
C ILE A 102 16.64 14.99 4.93
N GLU A 103 16.60 15.17 3.61
CA GLU A 103 16.93 16.43 2.95
C GLU A 103 16.00 17.57 3.38
N ALA A 104 14.68 17.34 3.36
CA ALA A 104 13.71 18.35 3.78
C ALA A 104 13.85 18.73 5.27
N VAL A 105 14.11 17.74 6.14
CA VAL A 105 14.34 17.98 7.58
C VAL A 105 15.62 18.78 7.81
N GLN A 106 16.71 18.41 7.14
CA GLN A 106 17.99 19.14 7.25
C GLN A 106 17.86 20.57 6.72
N PHE A 107 17.15 20.75 5.60
CA PHE A 107 16.88 22.06 5.03
C PHE A 107 16.12 22.97 6.01
N LEU A 108 15.04 22.48 6.62
CA LEU A 108 14.27 23.29 7.57
C LEU A 108 15.08 23.62 8.82
N LYS A 109 15.82 22.64 9.35
CA LYS A 109 16.71 22.84 10.52
C LYS A 109 17.79 23.87 10.27
N SER A 110 18.39 23.89 9.07
CA SER A 110 19.41 24.91 8.72
C SER A 110 18.85 26.33 8.67
N HIS A 111 17.53 26.46 8.51
CA HIS A 111 16.80 27.73 8.58
C HIS A 111 16.25 28.04 9.98
N GLY A 112 16.63 27.27 11.00
CA GLY A 112 16.17 27.43 12.39
C GLY A 112 14.74 26.98 12.63
N ILE A 113 14.18 26.15 11.74
CA ILE A 113 12.82 25.61 11.82
C ILE A 113 12.91 24.15 12.24
N GLU A 114 12.16 23.74 13.27
CA GLU A 114 12.20 22.38 13.79
C GLU A 114 10.98 21.57 13.30
N PRO A 115 11.12 20.76 12.24
CA PRO A 115 10.02 19.96 11.71
C PRO A 115 9.85 18.65 12.48
N ILE A 116 8.60 18.17 12.53
CA ILE A 116 8.21 16.86 13.03
C ILE A 116 7.61 16.06 11.86
N ALA A 117 8.19 14.92 11.53
CA ALA A 117 7.63 14.02 10.53
C ALA A 117 6.32 13.38 11.03
N LEU A 118 5.23 13.56 10.27
CA LEU A 118 3.90 13.06 10.63
C LEU A 118 3.55 11.73 9.96
N LYS A 119 2.55 11.06 10.54
CA LYS A 119 1.77 9.93 10.01
C LYS A 119 2.61 8.84 9.33
N GLY A 120 2.77 8.96 8.01
CA GLY A 120 3.17 7.89 7.10
C GLY A 120 4.52 7.31 7.46
N VAL A 121 5.51 8.17 7.66
CA VAL A 121 6.88 7.76 7.97
C VAL A 121 6.92 7.02 9.31
N ARG A 122 6.36 7.61 10.37
CA ARG A 122 6.36 6.99 11.70
C ARG A 122 5.69 5.62 11.69
N LEU A 123 4.51 5.54 11.09
CA LEU A 123 3.73 4.30 11.01
C LEU A 123 4.47 3.25 10.18
N ALA A 124 5.00 3.63 9.00
CA ALA A 124 5.73 2.71 8.14
C ALA A 124 6.95 2.09 8.84
N PHE A 125 7.73 2.88 9.59
CA PHE A 125 8.97 2.40 10.23
C PHE A 125 8.80 1.79 11.62
N LYS A 126 7.72 2.09 12.35
CA LYS A 126 7.55 1.62 13.73
C LYS A 126 6.37 0.68 13.96
N ASP A 127 5.26 0.90 13.26
CA ASP A 127 3.99 0.27 13.63
C ASP A 127 3.57 -0.85 12.66
N TYR A 128 4.13 -0.88 11.45
CA TYR A 128 3.89 -1.96 10.49
C TYR A 128 5.00 -3.01 10.56
N PRO A 129 4.64 -4.31 10.52
CA PRO A 129 5.63 -5.39 10.54
C PRO A 129 6.46 -5.47 9.25
N ASP A 130 5.97 -4.87 8.16
CA ASP A 130 6.67 -4.74 6.88
C ASP A 130 6.35 -3.38 6.27
N LEU A 131 7.40 -2.65 5.86
CA LEU A 131 7.32 -1.34 5.20
C LEU A 131 6.43 -1.35 3.95
N GLN A 132 6.38 -2.49 3.24
CA GLN A 132 5.59 -2.64 2.03
C GLN A 132 4.09 -2.50 2.28
N LEU A 133 3.61 -2.90 3.46
CA LEU A 133 2.20 -2.82 3.82
C LEU A 133 1.69 -1.37 3.93
N ARG A 134 2.60 -0.40 4.00
CA ARG A 134 2.28 1.03 4.00
C ARG A 134 3.20 1.79 3.06
N ALA A 135 2.99 1.60 1.75
CA ALA A 135 3.68 2.39 0.74
C ALA A 135 3.47 3.91 0.97
N LEU A 136 4.58 4.64 1.12
CA LEU A 136 4.56 6.10 1.22
C LEU A 136 4.28 6.70 -0.17
N ARG A 137 3.50 7.77 -0.20
CA ARG A 137 3.24 8.55 -1.43
C ARG A 137 3.72 9.98 -1.29
N ASP A 138 3.58 10.51 -0.08
CA ASP A 138 3.89 11.86 0.32
C ASP A 138 4.64 11.84 1.65
N LEU A 139 5.25 12.99 1.95
CA LEU A 139 5.90 13.26 3.22
C LEU A 139 5.15 14.42 3.87
N ASP A 140 4.56 14.15 5.03
CA ASP A 140 3.94 15.19 5.86
C ASP A 140 4.96 15.66 6.90
N LEU A 141 5.30 16.95 6.88
CA LEU A 141 6.10 17.61 7.91
C LEU A 141 5.23 18.62 8.65
N LEU A 142 5.21 18.54 9.98
CA LEU A 142 4.64 19.55 10.85
C LEU A 142 5.72 20.53 11.27
N VAL A 143 5.43 21.82 11.19
CA VAL A 143 6.27 22.89 11.72
C VAL A 143 5.45 23.75 12.69
N PRO A 144 6.09 24.54 13.57
CA PRO A 144 5.38 25.52 14.39
C PRO A 144 4.54 26.45 13.51
N ALA A 145 3.30 26.74 13.94
CA ALA A 145 2.32 27.44 13.12
C ALA A 145 2.80 28.84 12.70
N GLU A 146 3.47 29.53 13.61
CA GLU A 146 4.07 30.85 13.40
C GLU A 146 5.26 30.84 12.43
N GLN A 147 5.78 29.65 12.07
CA GLN A 147 6.88 29.47 11.15
C GLN A 147 6.45 28.84 9.81
N ALA A 148 5.17 28.50 9.65
CA ALA A 148 4.68 27.77 8.46
C ALA A 148 4.92 28.53 7.15
N GLU A 149 4.54 29.81 7.09
CA GLU A 149 4.76 30.66 5.90
C GLU A 149 6.26 30.85 5.60
N ARG A 150 7.06 31.03 6.65
CA ARG A 150 8.52 31.15 6.54
C ARG A 150 9.14 29.86 6.01
N ALA A 151 8.68 28.70 6.49
CA ALA A 151 9.13 27.39 6.05
C ALA A 151 8.87 27.20 4.55
N GLN A 152 7.63 27.45 4.12
CA GLN A 152 7.25 27.35 2.72
C GLN A 152 8.07 28.30 1.84
N SER A 153 8.20 29.56 2.26
CA SER A 153 8.96 30.57 1.51
C SER A 153 10.43 30.20 1.38
N ALA A 154 11.06 29.70 2.45
CA ALA A 154 12.43 29.23 2.42
C ALA A 154 12.59 28.05 1.44
N MET A 155 11.70 27.06 1.49
CA MET A 155 11.76 25.90 0.60
C MET A 155 11.63 26.29 -0.88
N ILE A 156 10.70 27.18 -1.23
CA ILE A 156 10.51 27.65 -2.61
C ILE A 156 11.72 28.46 -3.10
N ALA A 157 12.32 29.29 -2.24
CA ALA A 157 13.48 30.10 -2.59
C ALA A 157 14.78 29.27 -2.77
N GLY A 158 14.81 28.03 -2.28
CA GLY A 158 16.00 27.17 -2.31
C GLY A 158 16.25 26.43 -3.63
N ASP A 159 15.50 26.72 -4.69
CA ASP A 159 15.52 26.07 -6.04
C ASP A 159 15.31 24.54 -6.07
N GLN A 160 15.28 23.87 -4.90
CA GLN A 160 15.11 22.43 -4.74
C GLN A 160 13.63 22.01 -4.65
N TYR A 161 12.75 22.93 -4.26
CA TYR A 161 11.34 22.65 -4.02
C TYR A 161 10.46 23.63 -4.80
N ALA A 162 9.31 23.15 -5.24
CA ALA A 162 8.29 23.95 -5.92
C ALA A 162 6.91 23.60 -5.39
N VAL A 163 5.95 24.51 -5.58
CA VAL A 163 4.55 24.25 -5.27
C VAL A 163 4.02 23.24 -6.29
N ALA A 164 3.44 22.14 -5.81
CA ALA A 164 2.76 21.19 -6.67
C ALA A 164 1.54 21.87 -7.34
N PRO A 165 1.27 21.58 -8.62
CA PRO A 165 0.17 22.20 -9.37
C PRO A 165 -1.22 21.83 -8.86
#